data_AF-A0A9N9Y692-F1
#
_entry.id   AF-A0A9N9Y692-F1
#
_cell.length_a   1.000
_cell.length_b   1.000
_cell.length_c   1.000
_cell.angle_alpha   90.00
_cell.angle_beta   90.00
_cell.angle_gamma   90.00
#
_symmetry.space_group_name_H-M   'P 1'
#
loop_
_entity.id
_entity.type
_entity.pdbx_description
1 polymer ?
#
loop_
_entity_poly.entity_id
_entity_poly.type
_entity_poly.pdbx_seq_one_letter_code
_entity_poly.pdbx_strand_id
1 'polypeptide(L)'
;METDFVRAYHEQIIINLHREHVAWMHNVVHIDTFERECSEVQWEQEPPPGSWCALYYATMSAGFYYMTRDIEQRHNIDDALSLAKFFYRKALNSLQEIDFMANPSLHALQAVCMFVPCGYAFGDTGRMITLLSSACCIAQLMQLHNLEEQSPGEQTAEYIMQHEIKKRVWAFLVIQDSYLVSFKHTYSIQLNHSQTPPPLNCCESLDDLVVSGQFKALPASQPTQTSYMLLQLKLTNLKRDLFDEISCCANISPEQQFNMVLKTDEKMMSLRRDLPSWMKSESLPTQAPIFVQSQWRTFRISYAHMIMSIHRTFFCLSFSDKKYCYSRMACLSASHMLLKTYLDTVGCGLVESWTIPANLLSSCIFLSLNLFLSGCNDGFDPHVSKSHFEDRETILQALQQIETSGPFNQMVKRGSIVIRRLLETKHEERSLGVSFTSDEITALVREVENTMQEDDSETMGIFNLTFDEFLDFSVNS
;
A
#
# COMPACT_ATOMS: atom_id res chain seq x y z
N MET A 1 -12.73 -37.92 -1.45
CA MET A 1 -12.00 -38.25 -2.71
C MET A 1 -12.26 -37.24 -3.82
N GLU A 2 -13.48 -37.10 -4.37
CA GLU A 2 -13.77 -36.07 -5.41
C GLU A 2 -13.67 -34.63 -4.85
N THR A 3 -14.17 -34.41 -3.64
CA THR A 3 -14.03 -33.14 -2.89
C THR A 3 -12.58 -32.78 -2.54
N ASP A 4 -11.77 -33.76 -2.15
CA ASP A 4 -10.34 -33.53 -1.86
C ASP A 4 -9.55 -33.20 -3.12
N PHE A 5 -9.88 -33.84 -4.24
CA PHE A 5 -9.26 -33.55 -5.53
C PHE A 5 -9.56 -32.13 -6.00
N VAL A 6 -10.81 -31.68 -5.87
CA VAL A 6 -11.23 -30.31 -6.21
C VAL A 6 -10.55 -29.29 -5.29
N ARG A 7 -10.45 -29.58 -3.97
CA ARG A 7 -9.71 -28.72 -3.03
C ARG A 7 -8.25 -28.57 -3.46
N ALA A 8 -7.54 -29.70 -3.60
CA ALA A 8 -6.12 -29.71 -3.94
C ALA A 8 -5.84 -29.01 -5.28
N TYR A 9 -6.75 -29.13 -6.26
CA TYR A 9 -6.66 -28.44 -7.54
C TYR A 9 -6.72 -26.91 -7.39
N HIS A 10 -7.73 -26.37 -6.70
CA HIS A 10 -7.84 -24.93 -6.46
C HIS A 10 -6.71 -24.38 -5.58
N GLU A 11 -6.29 -25.17 -4.60
CA GLU A 11 -5.19 -24.86 -3.70
C GLU A 11 -3.87 -24.67 -4.48
N GLN A 12 -3.56 -25.58 -5.41
CA GLN A 12 -2.38 -25.46 -6.27
C GLN A 12 -2.42 -24.22 -7.15
N ILE A 13 -3.57 -23.88 -7.72
CA ILE A 13 -3.75 -22.67 -8.53
C ILE A 13 -3.42 -21.43 -7.71
N ILE A 14 -3.94 -21.36 -6.48
CA ILE A 14 -3.72 -20.24 -5.58
C ILE A 14 -2.26 -20.15 -5.13
N ILE A 15 -1.63 -21.26 -4.79
CA ILE A 15 -0.21 -21.30 -4.41
C ILE A 15 0.68 -20.79 -5.55
N ASN A 16 0.42 -21.22 -6.79
CA ASN A 16 1.14 -20.75 -7.97
C ASN A 16 0.92 -19.26 -8.23
N LEU A 17 -0.33 -18.79 -8.10
CA LEU A 17 -0.66 -17.36 -8.19
C LEU A 17 0.11 -16.54 -7.16
N HIS A 18 0.20 -17.02 -5.91
CA HIS A 18 1.01 -16.36 -4.88
C HIS A 18 2.46 -16.28 -5.28
N ARG A 19 3.07 -17.42 -5.63
CA ARG A 19 4.47 -17.52 -6.04
C ARG A 19 4.85 -16.52 -7.15
N GLU A 20 4.00 -16.40 -8.16
CA GLU A 20 4.30 -15.60 -9.36
C GLU A 20 3.91 -14.12 -9.22
N HIS A 21 2.82 -13.82 -8.50
CA HIS A 21 2.18 -12.50 -8.57
C HIS A 21 1.99 -11.79 -7.24
N VAL A 22 1.91 -12.49 -6.10
CA VAL A 22 1.44 -11.89 -4.83
C VAL A 22 2.46 -11.98 -3.70
N ALA A 23 3.34 -12.98 -3.70
CA ALA A 23 4.26 -13.30 -2.60
C ALA A 23 5.18 -12.13 -2.24
N TRP A 24 5.61 -11.33 -3.21
CA TRP A 24 6.41 -10.13 -2.97
C TRP A 24 5.65 -9.01 -2.25
N MET A 25 4.32 -8.97 -2.33
CA MET A 25 3.50 -7.93 -1.68
C MET A 25 3.46 -8.12 -0.18
N HIS A 26 3.18 -9.34 0.28
CA HIS A 26 3.14 -9.66 1.71
C HIS A 26 4.52 -10.06 2.24
N ASN A 27 5.27 -10.86 1.49
CA ASN A 27 6.59 -11.44 1.80
C ASN A 27 6.70 -12.14 3.17
N VAL A 28 5.59 -12.36 3.89
CA VAL A 28 5.58 -12.98 5.22
C VAL A 28 5.49 -14.51 5.23
N VAL A 29 5.36 -15.18 4.08
CA VAL A 29 5.26 -16.65 3.98
C VAL A 29 6.27 -17.14 2.97
N HIS A 30 6.96 -18.23 3.31
CA HIS A 30 7.80 -18.96 2.37
C HIS A 30 6.92 -19.96 1.61
N ILE A 31 6.61 -19.67 0.34
CA ILE A 31 5.58 -20.37 -0.42
C ILE A 31 5.90 -21.86 -0.59
N ASP A 32 7.18 -22.23 -0.81
CA ASP A 32 7.58 -23.63 -0.95
C ASP A 32 7.37 -24.46 0.33
N THR A 33 7.63 -23.86 1.50
CA THR A 33 7.34 -24.54 2.77
C THR A 33 5.84 -24.67 2.97
N PHE A 34 5.07 -23.61 2.71
CA PHE A 34 3.62 -23.63 2.87
C PHE A 34 2.94 -24.65 1.95
N GLU A 35 3.39 -24.77 0.69
CA GLU A 35 2.90 -25.79 -0.25
C GLU A 35 3.15 -27.21 0.25
N ARG A 36 4.31 -27.47 0.86
CA ARG A 36 4.61 -28.76 1.48
C ARG A 36 3.69 -29.04 2.67
N GLU A 37 3.51 -28.07 3.56
CA GLU A 37 2.60 -28.18 4.70
C GLU A 37 1.17 -28.51 4.22
N CYS A 38 0.67 -27.80 3.21
CA CYS A 38 -0.61 -28.07 2.56
C CYS A 38 -0.75 -29.52 2.08
N SER A 39 0.30 -30.09 1.48
CA SER A 39 0.30 -31.47 1.00
C SER A 39 0.32 -32.53 2.12
N GLU A 40 0.85 -32.17 3.29
CA GLU A 40 1.00 -33.06 4.45
C GLU A 40 -0.24 -33.05 5.35
N VAL A 41 -1.06 -32.00 5.30
CA VAL A 41 -2.25 -31.85 6.15
C VAL A 41 -3.33 -32.87 5.79
N GLN A 42 -3.72 -33.66 6.78
CA GLN A 42 -4.78 -34.66 6.68
C GLN A 42 -6.07 -34.17 7.36
N TRP A 43 -6.76 -33.21 6.73
CA TRP A 43 -7.95 -32.53 7.27
C TRP A 43 -9.01 -33.46 7.91
N GLU A 44 -9.21 -34.67 7.38
CA GLU A 44 -10.21 -35.62 7.87
C GLU A 44 -9.73 -36.50 9.04
N GLN A 45 -8.42 -36.71 9.16
CA GLN A 45 -7.82 -37.60 10.16
C GLN A 45 -7.31 -36.82 11.37
N GLU A 46 -6.59 -35.74 11.11
CA GLU A 46 -6.00 -34.87 12.11
C GLU A 46 -6.19 -33.41 11.65
N PRO A 47 -7.12 -32.66 12.26
CA PRO A 47 -7.33 -31.27 11.88
C PRO A 47 -6.07 -30.46 12.18
N PRO A 48 -5.59 -29.62 11.24
CA PRO A 48 -4.40 -28.83 11.46
C PRO A 48 -4.60 -27.82 12.61
N PRO A 49 -3.51 -27.31 13.22
CA PRO A 49 -3.61 -26.31 14.27
C PRO A 49 -4.41 -25.08 13.81
N GLY A 50 -5.30 -24.55 14.65
CA GLY A 50 -6.18 -23.43 14.26
C GLY A 50 -5.45 -22.17 13.78
N SER A 51 -4.23 -21.91 14.28
CA SER A 51 -3.39 -20.81 13.78
C SER A 51 -2.89 -21.04 12.36
N TRP A 52 -2.62 -22.30 11.98
CA TRP A 52 -2.31 -22.66 10.60
C TRP A 52 -3.55 -22.58 9.71
N CYS A 53 -4.74 -22.99 10.21
CA CYS A 53 -6.01 -22.77 9.48
C CYS A 53 -6.24 -21.29 9.16
N ALA A 54 -5.97 -20.40 10.11
CA ALA A 54 -6.08 -18.96 9.90
C ALA A 54 -5.17 -18.49 8.76
N LEU A 55 -3.91 -18.97 8.72
CA LEU A 55 -2.99 -18.67 7.62
C LEU A 55 -3.49 -19.24 6.30
N TYR A 56 -3.91 -20.50 6.28
CA TYR A 56 -4.45 -21.17 5.10
C TYR A 56 -5.62 -20.37 4.50
N TYR A 57 -6.61 -20.03 5.32
CA TYR A 57 -7.76 -19.24 4.84
C TYR A 57 -7.37 -17.82 4.42
N ALA A 58 -6.39 -17.19 5.07
CA ALA A 58 -5.86 -15.90 4.65
C ALA A 58 -5.18 -15.99 3.27
N THR A 59 -4.38 -17.03 3.03
CA THR A 59 -3.74 -17.32 1.73
C THR A 59 -4.79 -17.54 0.65
N MET A 60 -5.83 -18.34 0.93
CA MET A 60 -6.94 -18.55 -0.01
C MET A 60 -7.66 -17.24 -0.32
N SER A 61 -7.99 -16.44 0.71
CA SER A 61 -8.65 -15.15 0.54
C SER A 61 -7.87 -14.20 -0.35
N ALA A 62 -6.57 -14.02 -0.08
CA ALA A 62 -5.69 -13.17 -0.87
C ALA A 62 -5.54 -13.71 -2.30
N GLY A 63 -5.42 -15.03 -2.47
CA GLY A 63 -5.33 -15.67 -3.77
C GLY A 63 -6.55 -15.40 -4.64
N PHE A 64 -7.75 -15.65 -4.12
CA PHE A 64 -8.98 -15.35 -4.85
C PHE A 64 -9.18 -13.84 -5.09
N TYR A 65 -8.78 -12.99 -4.14
CA TYR A 65 -8.89 -11.53 -4.30
C TYR A 65 -8.02 -11.00 -5.47
N TYR A 66 -6.81 -11.53 -5.60
CA TYR A 66 -5.85 -11.13 -6.63
C TYR A 66 -5.97 -11.92 -7.94
N MET A 67 -6.91 -12.87 -8.01
CA MET A 67 -7.16 -13.67 -9.20
C MET A 67 -7.67 -12.77 -10.33
N THR A 68 -7.03 -12.87 -11.50
CA THR A 68 -7.49 -12.14 -12.68
C THR A 68 -8.63 -12.90 -13.36
N ARG A 69 -9.47 -12.18 -14.12
CA ARG A 69 -10.56 -12.78 -14.91
C ARG A 69 -10.08 -13.87 -15.87
N ASP A 70 -8.87 -13.73 -16.40
CA ASP A 70 -8.27 -14.73 -17.28
C ASP A 70 -8.01 -16.06 -16.54
N ILE A 71 -7.60 -15.99 -15.28
CA ILE A 71 -7.38 -17.16 -14.42
C ILE A 71 -8.73 -17.76 -14.00
N GLU A 72 -9.70 -16.92 -13.61
CA GLU A 72 -11.07 -17.37 -13.30
C GLU A 72 -11.67 -18.20 -14.45
N GLN A 73 -11.62 -17.67 -15.68
CA GLN A 73 -12.15 -18.32 -16.87
C GLN A 73 -11.38 -19.60 -17.22
N ARG A 74 -10.04 -19.58 -17.12
CA ARG A 74 -9.19 -20.75 -17.45
C ARG A 74 -9.48 -21.93 -16.53
N HIS A 75 -9.80 -21.67 -15.28
CA HIS A 75 -9.98 -22.70 -14.25
C HIS A 75 -11.44 -22.94 -13.85
N ASN A 76 -12.39 -22.29 -14.54
CA ASN A 76 -13.83 -22.37 -14.24
C ASN A 76 -14.16 -22.03 -12.78
N ILE A 77 -13.52 -20.99 -12.25
CA ILE A 77 -13.78 -20.49 -10.90
C ILE A 77 -14.83 -19.39 -11.01
N ASP A 78 -16.05 -19.70 -10.57
CA ASP A 78 -17.14 -18.75 -10.52
C ASP A 78 -17.01 -17.83 -9.29
N ASP A 79 -17.09 -16.50 -9.52
CA ASP A 79 -17.14 -15.47 -8.48
C ASP A 79 -16.00 -15.54 -7.44
N ALA A 80 -14.75 -15.37 -7.89
CA ALA A 80 -13.59 -15.38 -7.00
C ALA A 80 -13.69 -14.32 -5.89
N LEU A 81 -14.34 -13.18 -6.14
CA LEU A 81 -14.52 -12.16 -5.11
C LEU A 81 -15.38 -12.64 -3.94
N SER A 82 -16.47 -13.37 -4.21
CA SER A 82 -17.28 -13.97 -3.14
C SER A 82 -16.52 -15.04 -2.36
N LEU A 83 -15.71 -15.86 -3.05
CA LEU A 83 -14.81 -16.82 -2.40
C LEU A 83 -13.76 -16.11 -1.53
N ALA A 84 -13.17 -15.02 -2.03
CA ALA A 84 -12.21 -14.21 -1.29
C ALA A 84 -12.82 -13.68 0.02
N LYS A 85 -14.05 -13.16 -0.03
CA LYS A 85 -14.81 -12.70 1.16
C LYS A 85 -15.19 -13.85 2.10
N PHE A 86 -15.53 -15.01 1.57
CA PHE A 86 -15.83 -16.20 2.37
C PHE A 86 -14.59 -16.66 3.16
N PHE A 87 -13.45 -16.82 2.48
CA PHE A 87 -12.20 -17.23 3.11
C PHE A 87 -11.65 -16.16 4.06
N TYR A 88 -11.86 -14.88 3.76
CA TYR A 88 -11.54 -13.78 4.68
C TYR A 88 -12.26 -13.94 6.02
N ARG A 89 -13.57 -14.21 6.00
CA ARG A 89 -14.37 -14.46 7.22
C ARG A 89 -13.91 -15.72 7.94
N LYS A 90 -13.56 -16.78 7.20
CA LYS A 90 -13.00 -18.01 7.78
C LYS A 90 -11.68 -17.76 8.51
N ALA A 91 -10.77 -16.99 7.91
CA ALA A 91 -9.51 -16.61 8.56
C ALA A 91 -9.75 -15.83 9.86
N LEU A 92 -10.67 -14.86 9.84
CA LEU A 92 -11.06 -14.10 11.04
C LEU A 92 -11.63 -15.00 12.14
N ASN A 93 -12.55 -15.90 11.79
CA ASN A 93 -13.15 -16.82 12.75
C ASN A 93 -12.07 -17.75 13.36
N SER A 94 -11.16 -18.28 12.53
CA SER A 94 -10.06 -19.11 13.03
C SER A 94 -9.13 -18.37 13.99
N LEU A 95 -8.84 -17.07 13.75
CA LEU A 95 -8.08 -16.24 14.70
C LEU A 95 -8.81 -16.04 16.03
N GLN A 96 -10.14 -15.89 15.99
CA GLN A 96 -10.96 -15.72 17.20
C GLN A 96 -11.07 -17.03 18.00
N GLU A 97 -11.29 -18.15 17.32
CA GLU A 97 -11.43 -19.47 17.93
C GLU A 97 -10.17 -19.90 18.70
N ILE A 98 -8.99 -19.52 18.22
CA ILE A 98 -7.72 -19.80 18.92
C ILE A 98 -7.38 -18.77 20.01
N ASP A 99 -8.20 -17.73 20.20
CA ASP A 99 -7.87 -16.58 21.05
C ASP A 99 -6.45 -16.07 20.77
N PHE A 100 -6.20 -15.62 19.53
CA PHE A 100 -4.85 -15.31 19.04
C PHE A 100 -4.12 -14.22 19.87
N MET A 101 -4.86 -13.44 20.65
CA MET A 101 -4.30 -12.44 21.58
C MET A 101 -3.70 -13.09 22.83
N ALA A 102 -4.29 -14.18 23.32
CA ALA A 102 -3.77 -14.96 24.44
C ALA A 102 -2.80 -16.06 24.00
N ASN A 103 -2.92 -16.55 22.76
CA ASN A 103 -2.10 -17.62 22.19
C ASN A 103 -1.29 -17.14 20.97
N PRO A 104 -0.17 -16.41 21.19
CA PRO A 104 0.70 -15.93 20.13
C PRO A 104 1.21 -17.05 19.22
N SER A 105 1.11 -16.86 17.90
CA SER A 105 1.62 -17.78 16.90
C SER A 105 2.13 -17.02 15.69
N LEU A 106 3.21 -17.51 15.09
CA LEU A 106 3.75 -16.92 13.86
C LEU A 106 2.73 -17.06 12.72
N HIS A 107 2.03 -18.18 12.62
CA HIS A 107 0.97 -18.39 11.62
C HIS A 107 -0.18 -17.38 11.79
N ALA A 108 -0.55 -17.05 13.03
CA ALA A 108 -1.57 -16.03 13.29
C ALA A 108 -1.11 -14.63 12.84
N LEU A 109 0.14 -14.26 13.11
CA LEU A 109 0.72 -13.01 12.62
C LEU A 109 0.82 -12.97 11.09
N GLN A 110 1.25 -14.06 10.46
CA GLN A 110 1.31 -14.20 9.00
C GLN A 110 -0.08 -14.09 8.38
N ALA A 111 -1.10 -14.72 8.98
CA ALA A 111 -2.49 -14.61 8.53
C ALA A 111 -2.97 -13.16 8.55
N VAL A 112 -2.68 -12.45 9.66
CA VAL A 112 -3.01 -11.03 9.77
C VAL A 112 -2.31 -10.21 8.70
N CYS A 113 -1.02 -10.41 8.47
CA CYS A 113 -0.28 -9.69 7.44
C CYS A 113 -0.78 -10.00 6.01
N MET A 114 -1.15 -11.26 5.75
CA MET A 114 -1.57 -11.76 4.43
C MET A 114 -2.90 -11.15 3.97
N PHE A 115 -3.92 -11.10 4.82
CA PHE A 115 -5.27 -10.68 4.42
C PHE A 115 -5.58 -9.20 4.64
N VAL A 116 -4.61 -8.40 5.09
CA VAL A 116 -4.76 -6.94 5.29
C VAL A 116 -5.23 -6.24 4.01
N PRO A 117 -4.64 -6.53 2.82
CA PRO A 117 -5.16 -6.03 1.55
C PRO A 117 -6.65 -6.33 1.33
N CYS A 118 -7.08 -7.55 1.64
CA CYS A 118 -8.47 -7.97 1.50
C CYS A 118 -9.37 -7.16 2.44
N GLY A 119 -8.99 -7.00 3.71
CA GLY A 119 -9.78 -6.25 4.68
C GLY A 119 -9.97 -4.78 4.27
N TYR A 120 -8.94 -4.11 3.77
CA TYR A 120 -9.08 -2.76 3.21
C TYR A 120 -9.98 -2.74 1.97
N ALA A 121 -9.78 -3.67 1.04
CA ALA A 121 -10.58 -3.75 -0.18
C ALA A 121 -12.06 -4.08 0.08
N PHE A 122 -12.37 -4.81 1.15
CA PHE A 122 -13.74 -5.20 1.52
C PHE A 122 -14.44 -4.18 2.42
N GLY A 123 -13.83 -3.02 2.68
CA GLY A 123 -14.45 -1.94 3.47
C GLY A 123 -14.36 -2.14 4.98
N ASP A 124 -13.41 -2.96 5.45
CA ASP A 124 -13.28 -3.35 6.85
C ASP A 124 -12.06 -2.70 7.54
N THR A 125 -11.79 -1.46 7.13
CA THR A 125 -10.62 -0.67 7.50
C THR A 125 -10.42 -0.57 9.03
N GLY A 126 -11.48 -0.27 9.79
CA GLY A 126 -11.39 -0.11 11.25
C GLY A 126 -10.94 -1.40 11.96
N ARG A 127 -11.45 -2.56 11.52
CA ARG A 127 -11.01 -3.87 12.03
C ARG A 127 -9.56 -4.14 11.63
N MET A 128 -9.16 -3.84 10.40
CA MET A 128 -7.76 -4.03 9.95
C MET A 128 -6.78 -3.20 10.75
N ILE A 129 -7.07 -1.92 10.98
CA ILE A 129 -6.24 -1.03 11.79
C ILE A 129 -6.08 -1.58 13.22
N THR A 130 -7.16 -2.10 13.80
CA THR A 130 -7.14 -2.68 15.15
C THR A 130 -6.34 -3.98 15.18
N LEU A 131 -6.58 -4.90 14.23
CA LEU A 131 -5.84 -6.16 14.13
C LEU A 131 -4.35 -5.95 13.89
N LEU A 132 -3.95 -4.98 13.05
CA LEU A 132 -2.55 -4.61 12.86
C LEU A 132 -1.92 -4.12 14.16
N SER A 133 -2.64 -3.30 14.93
CA SER A 133 -2.14 -2.80 16.24
C SER A 133 -1.97 -3.95 17.25
N SER A 134 -2.92 -4.88 17.30
CA SER A 134 -2.80 -6.11 18.09
C SER A 134 -1.64 -6.99 17.63
N ALA A 135 -1.46 -7.16 16.31
CA ALA A 135 -0.37 -7.93 15.73
C ALA A 135 1.01 -7.32 16.03
N CYS A 136 1.13 -5.99 16.05
CA CYS A 136 2.35 -5.30 16.49
C CYS A 136 2.70 -5.67 17.94
N CYS A 137 1.71 -5.61 18.85
CA CYS A 137 1.88 -5.99 20.25
C CYS A 137 2.27 -7.48 20.40
N ILE A 138 1.55 -8.38 19.71
CA ILE A 138 1.85 -9.82 19.75
C ILE A 138 3.26 -10.11 19.19
N ALA A 139 3.66 -9.47 18.10
CA ALA A 139 5.01 -9.59 17.55
C ALA A 139 6.09 -9.11 18.54
N GLN A 140 5.81 -8.06 19.32
CA GLN A 140 6.69 -7.61 20.38
C GLN A 140 6.77 -8.61 21.54
N LEU A 141 5.63 -9.18 21.98
CA LEU A 141 5.60 -10.25 22.98
C LEU A 141 6.39 -11.49 22.54
N MET A 142 6.35 -11.79 21.23
CA MET A 142 7.14 -12.85 20.60
C MET A 142 8.62 -12.47 20.34
N GLN A 143 9.07 -11.31 20.80
CA GLN A 143 10.44 -10.79 20.64
C GLN A 143 10.88 -10.61 19.18
N LEU A 144 9.94 -10.45 18.22
CA LEU A 144 10.30 -10.24 16.81
C LEU A 144 11.01 -8.90 16.53
N HIS A 145 10.93 -7.97 17.48
CA HIS A 145 11.65 -6.69 17.47
C HIS A 145 13.10 -6.81 17.95
N ASN A 146 13.49 -7.95 18.53
CA ASN A 146 14.80 -8.20 19.13
C ASN A 146 15.40 -9.53 18.64
N LEU A 147 15.32 -9.78 17.33
CA LEU A 147 15.92 -10.95 16.71
C LEU A 147 17.43 -10.73 16.56
N GLU A 148 18.23 -11.59 17.20
CA GLU A 148 19.69 -11.54 17.14
C GLU A 148 20.21 -11.81 15.71
N GLU A 149 21.37 -11.24 15.38
CA GLU A 149 22.09 -11.64 14.17
C GLU A 149 22.55 -13.09 14.30
N GLN A 150 22.30 -13.87 13.24
CA GLN A 150 22.61 -15.30 13.25
C GLN A 150 24.12 -15.51 13.34
N SER A 151 24.55 -16.26 14.35
CA SER A 151 25.94 -16.68 14.50
C SER A 151 26.33 -17.64 13.36
N PRO A 152 27.50 -17.50 12.72
CA PRO A 152 27.96 -18.45 11.70
C PRO A 152 28.07 -19.86 12.30
N GLY A 153 27.36 -20.85 11.75
CA GLY A 153 27.35 -22.24 12.25
C GLY A 153 26.53 -23.19 11.37
N GLU A 154 26.41 -24.47 11.79
CA GLU A 154 25.67 -25.55 11.10
C GLU A 154 24.14 -25.38 11.21
N GLN A 155 23.60 -24.24 10.78
CA GLN A 155 22.16 -24.03 10.72
C GLN A 155 21.59 -24.62 9.42
N THR A 156 20.45 -25.29 9.50
CA THR A 156 19.76 -25.80 8.30
C THR A 156 19.14 -24.65 7.50
N ALA A 157 18.94 -24.85 6.20
CA ALA A 157 18.31 -23.85 5.34
C ALA A 157 16.89 -23.49 5.81
N GLU A 158 16.15 -24.47 6.35
CA GLU A 158 14.82 -24.29 6.92
C GLU A 158 14.84 -23.38 8.14
N TYR A 159 15.79 -23.59 9.06
CA TYR A 159 15.93 -22.74 10.25
C TYR A 159 16.22 -21.29 9.86
N ILE A 160 17.13 -21.10 8.90
CA ILE A 160 17.48 -19.76 8.40
C ILE A 160 16.27 -19.10 7.72
N MET A 161 15.55 -19.84 6.86
CA MET A 161 14.36 -19.31 6.20
C MET A 161 13.28 -18.94 7.23
N GLN A 162 13.05 -19.76 8.27
CA GLN A 162 12.13 -19.42 9.36
C GLN A 162 12.55 -18.14 10.09
N HIS A 163 13.86 -17.93 10.29
CA HIS A 163 14.38 -16.69 10.86
C HIS A 163 14.16 -15.48 9.95
N GLU A 164 14.40 -15.62 8.64
CA GLU A 164 14.08 -14.57 7.65
C GLU A 164 12.59 -14.26 7.63
N ILE A 165 11.72 -15.26 7.71
CA ILE A 165 10.26 -15.07 7.77
C ILE A 165 9.84 -14.26 9.00
N LYS A 166 10.45 -14.50 10.17
CA LYS A 166 10.23 -13.67 11.36
C LYS A 166 10.62 -12.22 11.14
N LYS A 167 11.78 -11.97 10.50
CA LYS A 167 12.21 -10.62 10.12
C LYS A 167 11.27 -9.98 9.11
N ARG A 168 10.78 -10.74 8.12
CA ARG A 168 9.82 -10.28 7.09
C ARG A 168 8.48 -9.90 7.72
N VAL A 169 7.98 -10.68 8.69
CA VAL A 169 6.78 -10.34 9.49
C VAL A 169 6.99 -9.04 10.28
N TRP A 170 8.12 -8.90 10.98
CA TRP A 170 8.44 -7.67 11.70
C TRP A 170 8.52 -6.46 10.78
N ALA A 171 9.23 -6.58 9.66
CA ALA A 171 9.34 -5.53 8.65
C ALA A 171 7.97 -5.15 8.05
N PHE A 172 7.10 -6.12 7.76
CA PHE A 172 5.75 -5.85 7.29
C PHE A 172 4.97 -4.99 8.29
N LEU A 173 4.99 -5.35 9.57
CA LEU A 173 4.30 -4.60 10.62
C LEU A 173 4.86 -3.18 10.78
N VAL A 174 6.20 -3.02 10.73
CA VAL A 174 6.86 -1.70 10.72
C VAL A 174 6.36 -0.85 9.55
N ILE A 175 6.31 -1.40 8.34
CA ILE A 175 5.85 -0.68 7.14
C ILE A 175 4.39 -0.25 7.30
N GLN A 176 3.49 -1.16 7.72
CA GLN A 176 2.07 -0.85 7.88
C GLN A 176 1.81 0.20 8.97
N ASP A 177 2.47 0.07 10.13
CA ASP A 177 2.37 1.06 11.21
C ASP A 177 2.88 2.45 10.78
N SER A 178 3.94 2.48 9.97
CA SER A 178 4.48 3.73 9.39
C SER A 178 3.52 4.38 8.40
N TYR A 179 2.80 3.60 7.59
CA TYR A 179 1.82 4.14 6.65
C TYR A 179 0.62 4.75 7.36
N LEU A 180 0.24 4.21 8.51
CA LEU A 180 -0.87 4.72 9.31
C LEU A 180 -0.59 6.07 9.97
N VAL A 181 0.65 6.58 9.96
CA VAL A 181 0.99 7.90 10.52
C VAL A 181 0.16 9.03 9.90
N SER A 182 -0.12 8.96 8.59
CA SER A 182 -0.96 9.97 7.93
C SER A 182 -2.42 9.97 8.36
N PHE A 183 -2.88 8.89 9.00
CA PHE A 183 -4.27 8.80 9.44
C PHE A 183 -4.40 8.90 10.96
N LYS A 184 -3.49 8.25 11.69
CA LYS A 184 -3.51 8.22 13.16
C LYS A 184 -2.79 9.41 13.79
N HIS A 185 -1.99 10.16 13.03
CA HIS A 185 -1.01 11.13 13.55
C HIS A 185 -0.10 10.54 14.64
N THR A 186 0.16 9.25 14.58
CA THR A 186 1.04 8.51 15.49
C THR A 186 1.37 7.15 14.90
N TYR A 187 2.39 6.50 15.45
CA TYR A 187 2.76 5.11 15.16
C TYR A 187 3.18 4.42 16.46
N SER A 188 3.06 3.09 16.50
CA SER A 188 3.26 2.30 17.72
C SER A 188 4.66 1.70 17.83
N ILE A 189 5.36 1.51 16.71
CA ILE A 189 6.67 0.85 16.66
C ILE A 189 7.79 1.88 16.65
N GLN A 190 8.48 2.02 17.77
CA GLN A 190 9.70 2.82 17.88
C GLN A 190 10.92 2.00 17.45
N LEU A 191 11.51 2.32 16.29
CA LEU A 191 12.63 1.55 15.73
C LEU A 191 13.90 1.64 16.58
N ASN A 192 14.09 2.72 17.34
CA ASN A 192 15.20 2.84 18.29
C ASN A 192 15.17 1.79 19.41
N HIS A 193 14.01 1.15 19.63
CA HIS A 193 13.85 0.06 20.60
C HIS A 193 13.86 -1.33 19.94
N SER A 194 14.15 -1.40 18.63
CA SER A 194 14.25 -2.65 17.88
C SER A 194 15.71 -2.93 17.53
N GLN A 195 16.15 -4.17 17.76
CA GLN A 195 17.48 -4.65 17.36
C GLN A 195 17.43 -5.57 16.13
N THR A 196 16.23 -6.00 15.73
CA THR A 196 16.05 -6.82 14.52
C THR A 196 16.56 -6.11 13.28
N PRO A 197 17.55 -6.67 12.57
CA PRO A 197 18.02 -6.09 11.31
C PRO A 197 16.96 -6.26 10.20
N PRO A 198 17.03 -5.45 9.12
CA PRO A 198 16.18 -5.66 7.95
C PRO A 198 16.28 -7.09 7.39
N PRO A 199 15.20 -7.62 6.78
CA PRO A 199 15.24 -8.90 6.08
C PRO A 199 16.33 -8.95 5.02
N LEU A 200 16.88 -10.12 4.74
CA LEU A 200 17.90 -10.24 3.70
C LEU A 200 17.25 -10.31 2.30
N ASN A 201 17.93 -9.73 1.32
CA ASN A 201 17.59 -9.94 -0.08
C ASN A 201 18.11 -11.32 -0.51
N CYS A 202 17.27 -12.35 -0.51
CA CYS A 202 17.70 -13.73 -0.77
C CYS A 202 16.77 -14.46 -1.74
N CYS A 203 17.23 -15.60 -2.25
CA CYS A 203 16.39 -16.53 -3.01
C CYS A 203 15.35 -17.21 -2.11
N GLU A 204 14.23 -17.63 -2.68
CA GLU A 204 13.27 -18.49 -1.96
C GLU A 204 13.70 -19.97 -1.99
N SER A 205 14.49 -20.41 -2.98
CA SER A 205 15.05 -21.77 -3.02
C SER A 205 15.93 -22.06 -1.80
N LEU A 206 15.54 -23.05 -0.98
CA LEU A 206 16.30 -23.47 0.22
C LEU A 206 17.70 -24.00 -0.15
N ASP A 207 17.84 -24.67 -1.29
CA ASP A 207 19.11 -25.20 -1.80
C ASP A 207 20.10 -24.08 -2.17
N ASP A 208 19.58 -22.95 -2.66
CA ASP A 208 20.39 -21.78 -3.06
C ASP A 208 20.63 -20.80 -1.91
N LEU A 209 19.91 -20.96 -0.80
CA LEU A 209 19.96 -20.08 0.37
C LEU A 209 21.30 -20.19 1.11
N VAL A 210 21.87 -21.40 1.12
CA VAL A 210 23.13 -21.73 1.80
C VAL A 210 24.13 -22.26 0.78
N VAL A 211 25.20 -21.51 0.53
CA VAL A 211 26.30 -21.94 -0.35
C VAL A 211 27.56 -22.11 0.49
N SER A 212 28.15 -23.30 0.46
CA SER A 212 29.37 -23.63 1.23
C SER A 212 29.22 -23.41 2.74
N GLY A 213 28.04 -23.68 3.30
CA GLY A 213 27.74 -23.50 4.71
C GLY A 213 27.57 -22.03 5.15
N GLN A 214 27.50 -21.10 4.20
CA GLN A 214 27.28 -19.68 4.46
C GLN A 214 26.01 -19.19 3.76
N PHE A 215 25.30 -18.29 4.44
CA PHE A 215 24.12 -17.65 3.90
C PHE A 215 24.46 -16.73 2.72
N LYS A 216 23.67 -16.80 1.65
CA LYS A 216 23.88 -15.98 0.45
C LYS A 216 22.89 -14.81 0.39
N ALA A 217 23.29 -13.66 0.93
CA ALA A 217 22.62 -12.41 0.62
C ALA A 217 22.95 -11.99 -0.83
N LEU A 218 21.92 -11.68 -1.62
CA LEU A 218 22.04 -11.22 -2.99
C LEU A 218 22.17 -9.68 -3.04
N PRO A 219 22.98 -9.14 -3.97
CA PRO A 219 23.09 -7.69 -4.13
C PRO A 219 21.75 -7.09 -4.55
N ALA A 220 21.50 -5.82 -4.20
CA ALA A 220 20.25 -5.13 -4.55
C ALA A 220 19.99 -5.02 -6.06
N SER A 221 21.04 -5.19 -6.89
CA SER A 221 20.94 -5.28 -8.35
C SER A 221 20.21 -6.54 -8.84
N GLN A 222 20.09 -7.57 -8.00
CA GLN A 222 19.34 -8.79 -8.29
C GLN A 222 17.99 -8.75 -7.55
N PRO A 223 16.87 -8.57 -8.27
CA PRO A 223 15.56 -8.50 -7.65
C PRO A 223 15.13 -9.86 -7.10
N THR A 224 14.48 -9.85 -5.94
CA THR A 224 13.89 -11.01 -5.25
C THR A 224 12.48 -10.67 -4.77
N GLN A 225 11.77 -11.64 -4.18
CA GLN A 225 10.47 -11.38 -3.55
C GLN A 225 10.58 -10.33 -2.42
N THR A 226 11.72 -10.24 -1.72
CA THR A 226 11.95 -9.31 -0.59
C THR A 226 12.38 -7.91 -1.03
N SER A 227 12.78 -7.72 -2.30
CA SER A 227 13.29 -6.44 -2.80
C SER A 227 12.32 -5.26 -2.58
N TYR A 228 11.02 -5.46 -2.81
CA TYR A 228 10.02 -4.41 -2.59
C TYR A 228 9.86 -4.03 -1.12
N MET A 229 9.83 -5.01 -0.20
CA MET A 229 9.77 -4.75 1.24
C MET A 229 10.96 -3.91 1.72
N LEU A 230 12.17 -4.20 1.23
CA LEU A 230 13.36 -3.43 1.55
C LEU A 230 13.30 -1.99 1.05
N LEU A 231 12.77 -1.77 -0.15
CA LEU A 231 12.55 -0.44 -0.68
C LEU A 231 11.46 0.32 0.10
N GLN A 232 10.43 -0.39 0.54
CA GLN A 232 9.37 0.16 1.37
C GLN A 232 9.87 0.60 2.73
N LEU A 233 10.70 -0.20 3.41
CA LEU A 233 11.33 0.21 4.67
C LEU A 233 12.10 1.53 4.54
N LYS A 234 12.90 1.67 3.46
CA LYS A 234 13.63 2.93 3.20
C LYS A 234 12.67 4.10 3.00
N LEU A 235 11.61 3.90 2.22
CA LEU A 235 10.63 4.92 1.90
C LEU A 235 9.85 5.38 3.14
N THR A 236 9.36 4.44 3.95
CA THR A 236 8.55 4.75 5.15
C THR A 236 9.39 5.35 6.27
N ASN A 237 10.67 4.98 6.39
CA ASN A 237 11.56 5.57 7.38
C ASN A 237 11.80 7.06 7.12
N LEU A 238 11.91 7.51 5.86
CA LEU A 238 12.03 8.94 5.55
C LEU A 238 10.80 9.74 6.02
N LYS A 239 9.61 9.18 5.88
CA LYS A 239 8.37 9.79 6.36
C LYS A 239 8.32 9.87 7.90
N ARG A 240 8.79 8.82 8.56
CA ARG A 240 8.87 8.79 10.03
C ARG A 240 9.85 9.80 10.57
N ASP A 241 11.05 9.87 9.99
CA ASP A 241 12.05 10.86 10.37
C ASP A 241 11.47 12.27 10.27
N LEU A 242 10.77 12.60 9.17
CA LEU A 242 10.08 13.88 9.01
C LEU A 242 9.02 14.09 10.10
N PHE A 243 8.19 13.08 10.37
CA PHE A 243 7.14 13.17 11.39
C PHE A 243 7.73 13.39 12.79
N ASP A 244 8.81 12.68 13.14
CA ASP A 244 9.50 12.81 14.42
C ASP A 244 10.17 14.19 14.54
N GLU A 245 10.86 14.66 13.50
CA GLU A 245 11.48 15.99 13.45
C GLU A 245 10.45 17.11 13.68
N ILE A 246 9.28 17.01 13.05
CA ILE A 246 8.18 17.97 13.23
C ILE A 246 7.59 17.86 14.64
N SER A 247 7.32 16.64 15.12
CA SER A 247 6.65 16.40 16.40
C SER A 247 7.51 16.76 17.62
N CYS A 248 8.83 16.69 17.50
CA CYS A 248 9.75 17.10 18.57
C CYS A 248 9.86 18.62 18.74
N CYS A 249 9.38 19.42 17.78
CA CYS A 249 9.52 20.88 17.81
C CYS A 249 8.27 21.55 18.39
N ALA A 250 8.33 21.99 19.65
CA ALA A 250 7.30 22.85 20.23
C ALA A 250 7.29 24.22 19.50
N ASN A 251 6.12 24.64 19.01
CA ASN A 251 5.91 25.91 18.28
C ASN A 251 6.75 26.05 16.99
N ILE A 252 6.83 24.99 16.17
CA ILE A 252 7.49 25.04 14.87
C ILE A 252 6.82 26.08 13.95
N SER A 253 7.61 26.99 13.38
CA SER A 253 7.10 27.93 12.37
C SER A 253 6.86 27.22 11.03
N PRO A 254 5.92 27.69 10.19
CA PRO A 254 5.71 27.12 8.85
C PRO A 254 6.97 27.09 7.98
N GLU A 255 7.89 28.06 8.14
CA GLU A 255 9.16 28.10 7.42
C GLU A 255 10.13 27.00 7.88
N GLN A 256 10.21 26.74 9.19
CA GLN A 256 11.03 25.65 9.72
C GLN A 256 10.49 24.29 9.27
N GLN A 257 9.17 24.09 9.33
CA GLN A 257 8.54 22.88 8.84
C GLN A 257 8.76 22.70 7.33
N PHE A 258 8.70 23.78 6.54
CA PHE A 258 8.99 23.72 5.11
C PHE A 258 10.43 23.29 4.84
N ASN A 259 11.40 23.83 5.59
CA ASN A 259 12.80 23.42 5.47
C ASN A 259 13.01 21.93 5.81
N MET A 260 12.27 21.36 6.77
CA MET A 260 12.31 19.92 7.08
C MET A 260 11.74 19.08 5.92
N VAL A 261 10.65 19.54 5.30
CA VAL A 261 10.08 18.91 4.11
C VAL A 261 11.09 18.91 2.96
N LEU A 262 11.75 20.05 2.69
CA LEU A 262 12.77 20.15 1.64
C LEU A 262 13.96 19.21 1.89
N LYS A 263 14.45 19.11 3.13
CA LYS A 263 15.50 18.14 3.49
C LYS A 263 15.06 16.70 3.26
N THR A 264 13.80 16.39 3.57
CA THR A 264 13.25 15.05 3.36
C THR A 264 13.10 14.74 1.86
N ASP A 265 12.68 15.72 1.06
CA ASP A 265 12.63 15.63 -0.40
C ASP A 265 14.03 15.39 -1.02
N GLU A 266 15.07 16.05 -0.52
CA GLU A 266 16.45 15.78 -0.92
C GLU A 266 16.88 14.33 -0.61
N LYS A 267 16.49 13.80 0.58
CA LYS A 267 16.72 12.40 0.94
C LYS A 267 15.95 11.45 0.00
N MET A 268 14.71 11.79 -0.36
CA MET A 268 13.90 11.04 -1.33
C MET A 268 14.58 11.01 -2.72
N MET A 269 15.10 12.13 -3.19
CA MET A 269 15.88 12.17 -4.43
C MET A 269 17.15 11.32 -4.35
N SER A 270 17.82 11.29 -3.19
CA SER A 270 18.96 10.39 -2.99
C SER A 270 18.55 8.94 -3.08
N LEU A 271 17.46 8.55 -2.40
CA LEU A 271 16.89 7.21 -2.49
C LEU A 271 16.65 6.83 -3.96
N ARG A 272 16.05 7.73 -4.76
CA ARG A 272 15.83 7.53 -6.20
C ARG A 272 17.13 7.33 -6.99
N ARG A 273 18.18 8.11 -6.70
CA ARG A 273 19.51 7.96 -7.33
C ARG A 273 20.18 6.64 -6.94
N ASP A 274 19.92 6.13 -5.74
CA ASP A 274 20.54 4.92 -5.21
C ASP A 274 19.75 3.64 -5.54
N LEU A 275 18.62 3.76 -6.25
CA LEU A 275 17.84 2.60 -6.67
C LEU A 275 18.65 1.63 -7.54
N PRO A 276 18.36 0.32 -7.46
CA PRO A 276 18.91 -0.66 -8.39
C PRO A 276 18.62 -0.34 -9.85
N SER A 277 19.47 -0.83 -10.77
CA SER A 277 19.34 -0.59 -12.21
C SER A 277 17.97 -1.04 -12.77
N TRP A 278 17.45 -2.18 -12.32
CA TRP A 278 16.14 -2.69 -12.74
C TRP A 278 14.98 -1.78 -12.32
N MET A 279 15.15 -0.98 -11.26
CA MET A 279 14.14 -0.02 -10.79
C MET A 279 14.27 1.36 -11.48
N LYS A 280 15.46 1.68 -12.00
CA LYS A 280 15.76 2.96 -12.67
C LYS A 280 15.24 3.07 -14.10
N SER A 281 14.84 1.96 -14.73
CA SER A 281 14.24 1.97 -16.08
C SER A 281 13.08 2.96 -16.16
N GLU A 282 13.02 3.80 -17.19
CA GLU A 282 11.92 4.75 -17.37
C GLU A 282 10.60 4.06 -17.75
N SER A 283 10.70 2.99 -18.54
CA SER A 283 9.59 2.14 -18.96
C SER A 283 9.53 0.84 -18.15
N LEU A 284 8.37 0.19 -18.22
CA LEU A 284 8.14 -1.11 -17.61
C LEU A 284 9.19 -2.13 -18.12
N PRO A 285 9.90 -2.85 -17.24
CA PRO A 285 10.89 -3.84 -17.65
C PRO A 285 10.20 -5.14 -18.13
N THR A 286 9.62 -5.12 -19.34
CA THR A 286 8.78 -6.20 -19.90
C THR A 286 9.48 -7.56 -20.04
N GLN A 287 10.82 -7.57 -20.07
CA GLN A 287 11.63 -8.80 -20.14
C GLN A 287 11.92 -9.40 -18.76
N ALA A 288 11.63 -8.68 -17.68
CA ALA A 288 11.84 -9.18 -16.32
C ALA A 288 10.66 -10.09 -15.88
N PRO A 289 10.86 -10.95 -14.87
CA PRO A 289 9.77 -11.72 -14.28
C PRO A 289 8.60 -10.83 -13.83
N ILE A 290 7.37 -11.36 -13.84
CA ILE A 290 6.15 -10.58 -13.53
C ILE A 290 6.19 -9.93 -12.15
N PHE A 291 6.73 -10.61 -11.13
CA PHE A 291 6.89 -10.01 -9.81
C PHE A 291 7.80 -8.76 -9.87
N VAL A 292 8.88 -8.76 -10.66
CA VAL A 292 9.78 -7.60 -10.81
C VAL A 292 9.07 -6.44 -11.49
N GLN A 293 8.28 -6.73 -12.54
CA GLN A 293 7.45 -5.72 -13.21
C GLN A 293 6.43 -5.10 -12.26
N SER A 294 5.80 -5.93 -11.43
CA SER A 294 4.81 -5.49 -10.44
C SER A 294 5.47 -4.64 -9.34
N GLN A 295 6.63 -5.08 -8.82
CA GLN A 295 7.41 -4.31 -7.85
C GLN A 295 7.85 -2.95 -8.42
N TRP A 296 8.28 -2.92 -9.69
CA TRP A 296 8.66 -1.68 -10.38
C TRP A 296 7.50 -0.69 -10.42
N ARG A 297 6.32 -1.16 -10.85
CA ARG A 297 5.10 -0.33 -10.95
C ARG A 297 4.69 0.18 -9.57
N THR A 298 4.51 -0.74 -8.62
CA THR A 298 3.95 -0.42 -7.31
C THR A 298 4.89 0.49 -6.52
N PHE A 299 6.21 0.25 -6.55
CA PHE A 299 7.16 1.13 -5.85
C PHE A 299 7.18 2.54 -6.42
N ARG A 300 7.13 2.71 -7.75
CA ARG A 300 7.11 4.05 -8.38
C ARG A 300 5.86 4.83 -8.03
N ILE A 301 4.70 4.16 -8.03
CA ILE A 301 3.44 4.75 -7.55
C ILE A 301 3.57 5.14 -6.08
N SER A 302 4.07 4.26 -5.20
CA SER A 302 4.28 4.57 -3.78
C SER A 302 5.26 5.71 -3.55
N TYR A 303 6.36 5.78 -4.32
CA TYR A 303 7.35 6.85 -4.24
C TYR A 303 6.75 8.20 -4.62
N ALA A 304 6.03 8.27 -5.75
CA ALA A 304 5.37 9.49 -6.19
C ALA A 304 4.31 9.95 -5.18
N HIS A 305 3.50 9.02 -4.68
CA HIS A 305 2.53 9.31 -3.62
C HIS A 305 3.22 9.82 -2.34
N MET A 306 4.38 9.29 -1.97
CA MET A 306 5.14 9.77 -0.80
C MET A 306 5.62 11.22 -0.97
N ILE A 307 6.11 11.60 -2.16
CA ILE A 307 6.47 12.99 -2.46
C ILE A 307 5.26 13.91 -2.26
N MET A 308 4.11 13.52 -2.81
CA MET A 308 2.87 14.28 -2.62
C MET A 308 2.48 14.39 -1.15
N SER A 309 2.62 13.29 -0.39
CA SER A 309 2.29 13.21 1.02
C SER A 309 3.15 14.17 1.87
N ILE A 310 4.47 14.21 1.67
CA ILE A 310 5.36 15.09 2.47
C ILE A 310 5.21 16.57 2.10
N HIS A 311 4.87 16.88 0.84
CA HIS A 311 4.70 18.27 0.38
C HIS A 311 3.28 18.80 0.55
N ARG A 312 2.33 17.97 0.99
CA ARG A 312 0.89 18.26 0.91
C ARG A 312 0.47 19.56 1.59
N THR A 313 0.94 19.81 2.81
CA THR A 313 0.64 21.05 3.54
C THR A 313 1.09 22.28 2.74
N PHE A 314 2.30 22.24 2.19
CA PHE A 314 2.89 23.35 1.45
C PHE A 314 2.40 23.47 0.01
N PHE A 315 1.89 22.40 -0.59
CA PHE A 315 1.12 22.46 -1.84
C PHE A 315 -0.07 23.41 -1.68
N CYS A 316 -0.87 23.25 -0.62
CA CYS A 316 -2.02 24.11 -0.37
C CYS A 316 -1.61 25.55 -0.08
N LEU A 317 -0.58 25.74 0.76
CA LEU A 317 -0.09 27.09 1.09
C LEU A 317 0.52 27.82 -0.13
N SER A 318 0.99 27.09 -1.14
CA SER A 318 1.61 27.69 -2.34
C SER A 318 0.68 28.55 -3.19
N PHE A 319 -0.65 28.35 -3.07
CA PHE A 319 -1.64 29.15 -3.79
C PHE A 319 -1.76 30.57 -3.21
N SER A 320 -1.44 30.75 -1.93
CA SER A 320 -1.46 32.04 -1.25
C SER A 320 -0.08 32.66 -1.10
N ASP A 321 0.97 31.84 -0.98
CA ASP A 321 2.34 32.30 -0.75
C ASP A 321 3.34 31.64 -1.70
N LYS A 322 3.94 32.46 -2.58
CA LYS A 322 4.88 32.02 -3.61
C LYS A 322 6.13 31.36 -3.05
N LYS A 323 6.49 31.57 -1.78
CA LYS A 323 7.67 30.91 -1.18
C LYS A 323 7.56 29.39 -1.15
N TYR A 324 6.34 28.84 -1.20
CA TYR A 324 6.09 27.40 -1.23
C TYR A 324 5.88 26.84 -2.63
N CYS A 325 6.18 27.60 -3.70
CA CYS A 325 5.96 27.17 -5.09
C CYS A 325 6.67 25.85 -5.44
N TYR A 326 7.81 25.58 -4.80
CA TYR A 326 8.54 24.32 -4.97
C TYR A 326 7.67 23.10 -4.64
N SER A 327 6.96 23.12 -3.50
CA SER A 327 6.05 22.03 -3.11
C SER A 327 4.95 21.80 -4.13
N ARG A 328 4.45 22.89 -4.74
CA ARG A 328 3.49 22.79 -5.83
C ARG A 328 4.05 22.02 -7.02
N MET A 329 5.22 22.43 -7.51
CA MET A 329 5.88 21.76 -8.63
C MET A 329 6.22 20.30 -8.32
N ALA A 330 6.70 20.01 -7.11
CA ALA A 330 7.01 18.66 -6.66
C ALA A 330 5.77 17.75 -6.66
N CYS A 331 4.65 18.20 -6.08
CA CYS A 331 3.39 17.46 -6.09
C CYS A 331 2.83 17.23 -7.50
N LEU A 332 2.90 18.24 -8.38
CA LEU A 332 2.42 18.09 -9.77
C LEU A 332 3.27 17.10 -10.55
N SER A 333 4.60 17.24 -10.50
CA SER A 333 5.53 16.32 -11.16
C SER A 333 5.37 14.88 -10.65
N ALA A 334 5.18 14.70 -9.34
CA ALA A 334 4.89 13.41 -8.75
C ALA A 334 3.53 12.84 -9.20
N SER A 335 2.48 13.67 -9.23
CA SER A 335 1.15 13.27 -9.69
C SER A 335 1.20 12.81 -11.16
N HIS A 336 1.89 13.55 -12.04
CA HIS A 336 2.10 13.15 -13.43
C HIS A 336 2.88 11.84 -13.55
N MET A 337 3.97 11.68 -12.79
CA MET A 337 4.75 10.44 -12.76
C MET A 337 3.88 9.24 -12.36
N LEU A 338 3.03 9.41 -11.35
CA LEU A 338 2.14 8.38 -10.84
C LEU A 338 1.10 7.99 -11.88
N LEU A 339 0.34 8.96 -12.42
CA LEU A 339 -0.68 8.70 -13.44
C LEU A 339 -0.06 8.07 -14.69
N LYS A 340 1.07 8.60 -15.16
CA LYS A 340 1.81 8.04 -16.30
C LYS A 340 2.24 6.60 -16.03
N THR A 341 2.84 6.32 -14.86
CA THR A 341 3.29 4.97 -14.51
C THR A 341 2.11 3.99 -14.50
N TYR A 342 0.95 4.39 -13.98
CA TYR A 342 -0.24 3.55 -14.01
C TYR A 342 -0.72 3.33 -15.45
N LEU A 343 -0.99 4.40 -16.19
CA LEU A 343 -1.53 4.34 -17.55
C LEU A 343 -0.62 3.54 -18.50
N ASP A 344 0.71 3.68 -18.40
CA ASP A 344 1.68 2.94 -19.20
C ASP A 344 1.72 1.43 -18.87
N THR A 345 1.11 1.01 -17.77
CA THR A 345 1.07 -0.39 -17.30
C THR A 345 -0.31 -1.03 -17.32
N VAL A 346 -1.34 -0.27 -17.73
CA VAL A 346 -2.69 -0.81 -17.91
C VAL A 346 -2.66 -1.91 -18.96
N GLY A 347 -3.30 -3.04 -18.67
CA GLY A 347 -3.37 -4.18 -19.58
C GLY A 347 -2.10 -5.04 -19.65
N CYS A 348 -1.06 -4.77 -18.84
CA CYS A 348 0.16 -5.58 -18.79
C CYS A 348 0.01 -6.89 -17.98
N GLY A 349 -1.19 -7.29 -17.58
CA GLY A 349 -1.44 -8.51 -16.79
C GLY A 349 -0.89 -8.47 -15.36
N LEU A 350 -0.63 -7.27 -14.84
CA LEU A 350 -0.13 -7.07 -13.48
C LEU A 350 -1.30 -7.03 -12.48
N VAL A 351 -1.14 -7.68 -11.33
CA VAL A 351 -2.17 -7.73 -10.29
C VAL A 351 -2.39 -6.34 -9.67
N GLU A 352 -3.65 -5.94 -9.56
CA GLU A 352 -4.05 -4.65 -8.97
C GLU A 352 -4.04 -4.73 -7.44
N SER A 353 -3.10 -4.01 -6.82
CA SER A 353 -3.08 -3.81 -5.36
C SER A 353 -4.11 -2.77 -4.97
N TRP A 354 -4.82 -2.96 -3.84
CA TRP A 354 -5.79 -1.99 -3.31
C TRP A 354 -5.21 -0.57 -3.12
N THR A 355 -3.89 -0.46 -2.92
CA THR A 355 -3.19 0.82 -2.77
C THR A 355 -3.08 1.61 -4.07
N ILE A 356 -3.08 0.95 -5.23
CA ILE A 356 -2.95 1.61 -6.54
C ILE A 356 -4.17 2.53 -6.77
N PRO A 357 -5.42 2.04 -6.63
CA PRO A 357 -6.61 2.88 -6.64
C PRO A 357 -6.56 4.10 -5.73
N ALA A 358 -6.16 3.93 -4.47
CA ALA A 358 -6.09 5.02 -3.51
C ALA A 358 -5.08 6.09 -3.95
N ASN A 359 -3.88 5.68 -4.35
CA ASN A 359 -2.81 6.59 -4.77
C ASN A 359 -3.15 7.33 -6.07
N LEU A 360 -3.88 6.68 -6.98
CA LEU A 360 -4.41 7.29 -8.21
C LEU A 360 -5.41 8.40 -7.90
N LEU A 361 -6.39 8.12 -7.03
CA LEU A 361 -7.38 9.11 -6.61
C LEU A 361 -6.71 10.31 -5.96
N SER A 362 -5.74 10.09 -5.07
CA SER A 362 -4.93 11.17 -4.50
C SER A 362 -4.27 12.03 -5.59
N SER A 363 -3.65 11.42 -6.60
CA SER A 363 -3.00 12.16 -7.70
C SER A 363 -3.98 12.98 -8.53
N CYS A 364 -5.12 12.39 -8.87
CA CYS A 364 -6.18 13.10 -9.56
C CYS A 364 -6.69 14.29 -8.75
N ILE A 365 -6.81 14.15 -7.42
CA ILE A 365 -7.21 15.25 -6.53
C ILE A 365 -6.19 16.39 -6.54
N PHE A 366 -4.88 16.09 -6.44
CA PHE A 366 -3.84 17.14 -6.50
C PHE A 366 -3.88 17.90 -7.83
N LEU A 367 -4.03 17.21 -8.97
CA LEU A 367 -4.18 17.85 -10.27
C LEU A 367 -5.48 18.65 -10.37
N SER A 368 -6.61 18.08 -9.96
CA SER A 368 -7.91 18.77 -9.94
C SER A 368 -7.90 20.02 -9.08
N LEU A 369 -7.30 19.98 -7.89
CA LEU A 369 -7.13 21.15 -7.02
C LEU A 369 -6.24 22.20 -7.69
N ASN A 370 -5.17 21.78 -8.37
CA ASN A 370 -4.34 22.72 -9.12
C ASN A 370 -5.12 23.40 -10.24
N LEU A 371 -5.90 22.66 -11.04
CA LEU A 371 -6.74 23.23 -12.09
C LEU A 371 -7.76 24.22 -11.50
N PHE A 372 -8.43 23.81 -10.42
CA PHE A 372 -9.46 24.59 -9.75
C PHE A 372 -8.90 25.88 -9.13
N LEU A 373 -7.74 25.82 -8.47
CA LEU A 373 -7.17 26.98 -7.76
C LEU A 373 -6.33 27.90 -8.67
N SER A 374 -5.77 27.38 -9.77
CA SER A 374 -4.94 28.18 -10.69
C SER A 374 -5.75 28.99 -11.69
N GLY A 375 -6.93 28.50 -12.08
CA GLY A 375 -7.83 29.25 -12.96
C GLY A 375 -8.30 30.59 -12.38
N CYS A 376 -8.10 30.84 -11.08
CA CYS A 376 -8.38 32.12 -10.43
C CYS A 376 -7.29 33.20 -10.67
N ASN A 377 -6.06 32.84 -11.09
CA ASN A 377 -4.93 33.78 -11.14
C ASN A 377 -4.23 33.92 -12.50
N ASP A 378 -4.36 32.97 -13.43
CA ASP A 378 -3.50 32.88 -14.64
C ASP A 378 -4.26 33.00 -15.98
N GLY A 379 -5.37 33.76 -16.00
CA GLY A 379 -6.43 33.70 -17.02
C GLY A 379 -6.11 33.99 -18.51
N PHE A 380 -4.87 34.20 -18.95
CA PHE A 380 -4.57 34.54 -20.36
C PHE A 380 -3.20 34.02 -20.91
N ASP A 381 -2.62 32.95 -20.36
CA ASP A 381 -1.44 32.29 -20.96
C ASP A 381 -1.82 31.02 -21.77
N PRO A 382 -1.58 30.98 -23.10
CA PRO A 382 -1.85 29.80 -23.94
C PRO A 382 -1.09 28.54 -23.50
N HIS A 383 0.09 28.67 -22.90
CA HIS A 383 0.88 27.52 -22.45
C HIS A 383 0.29 26.88 -21.19
N VAL A 384 -0.22 27.69 -20.26
CA VAL A 384 -0.92 27.22 -19.06
C VAL A 384 -2.24 26.55 -19.42
N SER A 385 -2.98 27.12 -20.38
CA SER A 385 -4.25 26.57 -20.86
C SER A 385 -4.07 25.18 -21.52
N LYS A 386 -2.99 25.00 -22.28
CA LYS A 386 -2.66 23.70 -22.89
C LYS A 386 -2.32 22.65 -21.82
N SER A 387 -1.48 23.01 -20.84
CA SER A 387 -1.14 22.13 -19.72
C SER A 387 -2.39 21.73 -18.92
N HIS A 388 -3.32 22.66 -18.69
CA HIS A 388 -4.55 22.38 -17.96
C HIS A 388 -5.47 21.40 -18.71
N PHE A 389 -5.54 21.51 -20.05
CA PHE A 389 -6.27 20.58 -20.88
C PHE A 389 -5.68 19.18 -20.83
N GLU A 390 -4.34 19.06 -20.96
CA GLU A 390 -3.63 17.77 -20.87
C GLU A 390 -3.82 17.10 -19.50
N ASP A 391 -3.78 17.88 -18.41
CA ASP A 391 -4.05 17.39 -17.06
C ASP A 391 -5.48 16.86 -16.93
N ARG A 392 -6.47 17.61 -17.43
CA ARG A 392 -7.87 17.18 -17.41
C ARG A 392 -8.08 15.87 -18.14
N GLU A 393 -7.54 15.74 -19.35
CA GLU A 393 -7.66 14.51 -20.14
C GLU A 393 -6.99 13.32 -19.44
N THR A 394 -5.81 13.54 -18.86
CA THR A 394 -5.07 12.50 -18.11
C THR A 394 -5.87 12.02 -16.90
N ILE A 395 -6.50 12.93 -16.14
CA ILE A 395 -7.36 12.59 -15.00
C ILE A 395 -8.56 11.74 -15.48
N LEU A 396 -9.25 12.18 -16.52
CA LEU A 396 -10.43 11.49 -17.04
C LEU A 396 -10.09 10.09 -17.56
N GLN A 397 -8.94 9.96 -18.25
CA GLN A 397 -8.44 8.66 -18.70
C GLN A 397 -8.13 7.75 -17.51
N ALA A 398 -7.44 8.25 -16.48
CA ALA A 398 -7.11 7.46 -15.29
C ALA A 398 -8.38 7.00 -14.55
N LEU A 399 -9.38 7.88 -14.40
CA LEU A 399 -10.68 7.56 -13.80
C LEU A 399 -11.45 6.51 -14.60
N GLN A 400 -11.45 6.60 -15.93
CA GLN A 400 -12.09 5.59 -16.76
C GLN A 400 -11.43 4.21 -16.59
N GLN A 401 -10.10 4.16 -16.53
CA GLN A 401 -9.37 2.90 -16.38
C GLN A 401 -9.62 2.27 -15.01
N ILE A 402 -9.52 3.02 -13.92
CA ILE A 402 -9.75 2.48 -12.56
C ILE A 402 -11.21 2.04 -12.33
N GLU A 403 -12.19 2.71 -12.95
CA GLU A 403 -13.62 2.32 -12.88
C GLU A 403 -13.90 1.03 -13.64
N THR A 404 -13.10 0.70 -14.65
CA THR A 404 -13.29 -0.49 -15.50
C THR A 404 -12.41 -1.68 -15.11
N SER A 405 -11.29 -1.44 -14.40
CA SER A 405 -10.23 -2.42 -14.16
C SER A 405 -10.41 -3.31 -12.92
N GLY A 406 -11.46 -3.14 -12.12
CA GLY A 406 -11.58 -3.90 -10.86
C GLY A 406 -12.99 -4.14 -10.33
N PRO A 407 -13.15 -5.08 -9.38
CA PRO A 407 -14.40 -5.27 -8.66
C PRO A 407 -14.81 -4.00 -7.89
N PHE A 408 -16.12 -3.79 -7.77
CA PHE A 408 -16.77 -2.58 -7.25
C PHE A 408 -16.13 -2.08 -5.94
N ASN A 409 -15.22 -1.10 -6.03
CA ASN A 409 -14.58 -0.48 -4.88
C ASN A 409 -15.31 0.83 -4.55
N GLN A 410 -15.96 0.87 -3.39
CA GLN A 410 -16.71 2.04 -2.93
C GLN A 410 -15.82 3.28 -2.84
N MET A 411 -14.53 3.12 -2.51
CA MET A 411 -13.54 4.21 -2.51
C MET A 411 -13.38 4.82 -3.90
N VAL A 412 -13.33 4.00 -4.95
CA VAL A 412 -13.19 4.48 -6.34
C VAL A 412 -14.45 5.23 -6.76
N LYS A 413 -15.64 4.68 -6.50
CA LYS A 413 -16.91 5.36 -6.79
C LYS A 413 -16.95 6.74 -6.11
N ARG A 414 -16.64 6.80 -4.81
CA ARG A 414 -16.63 8.04 -4.03
C ARG A 414 -15.61 9.04 -4.59
N GLY A 415 -14.36 8.63 -4.75
CA GLY A 415 -13.28 9.49 -5.25
C GLY A 415 -13.56 10.03 -6.66
N SER A 416 -14.07 9.19 -7.57
CA SER A 416 -14.47 9.60 -8.92
C SER A 416 -15.53 10.70 -8.92
N ILE A 417 -16.54 10.60 -8.05
CA ILE A 417 -17.59 11.63 -7.93
C ILE A 417 -16.97 12.96 -7.51
N VAL A 418 -16.10 12.96 -6.49
CA VAL A 418 -15.47 14.20 -6.00
C VAL A 418 -14.61 14.84 -7.10
N ILE A 419 -13.77 14.04 -7.76
CA ILE A 419 -12.88 14.53 -8.81
C ILE A 419 -13.68 15.11 -9.99
N ARG A 420 -14.74 14.42 -10.45
CA ARG A 420 -15.59 14.91 -11.54
C ARG A 420 -16.27 16.23 -11.17
N ARG A 421 -16.75 16.37 -9.93
CA ARG A 421 -17.30 17.66 -9.44
C ARG A 421 -16.26 18.76 -9.45
N LEU A 422 -15.05 18.52 -8.94
CA LEU A 422 -13.95 19.49 -8.99
C LEU A 422 -13.63 19.94 -10.42
N LEU A 423 -13.79 19.04 -11.40
CA LEU A 423 -13.59 19.34 -12.82
C LEU A 423 -14.80 20.05 -13.48
N GLU A 424 -16.00 19.93 -12.93
CA GLU A 424 -17.25 20.49 -13.47
C GLU A 424 -17.60 21.86 -12.89
N THR A 425 -17.17 22.15 -11.65
CA THR A 425 -17.37 23.45 -11.00
C THR A 425 -16.80 24.55 -11.90
N LYS A 426 -17.69 25.29 -12.56
CA LYS A 426 -17.30 26.43 -13.40
C LYS A 426 -16.68 27.50 -12.52
N HIS A 427 -15.63 28.13 -13.02
CA HIS A 427 -15.16 29.42 -12.52
C HIS A 427 -16.27 30.45 -12.72
N GLU A 428 -17.22 30.55 -11.80
CA GLU A 428 -17.91 31.82 -11.61
C GLU A 428 -16.82 32.82 -11.29
N GLU A 429 -16.76 33.93 -12.06
CA GLU A 429 -15.76 34.99 -11.94
C GLU A 429 -15.75 35.54 -10.52
N ARG A 430 -15.02 34.88 -9.61
CA ARG A 430 -14.82 35.34 -8.25
C ARG A 430 -13.84 36.50 -8.32
N SER A 431 -14.26 37.64 -7.79
CA SER A 431 -13.52 38.89 -7.82
C SER A 431 -12.09 38.70 -7.29
N LEU A 432 -11.12 39.15 -8.10
CA LEU A 432 -9.69 39.23 -7.80
C LEU A 432 -9.47 39.71 -6.35
N GLY A 433 -8.88 38.84 -5.51
CA GLY A 433 -8.35 39.24 -4.21
C GLY A 433 -8.87 38.48 -2.98
N VAL A 434 -9.78 37.51 -3.12
CA VAL A 434 -10.18 36.67 -1.97
C VAL A 434 -9.41 35.35 -2.03
N SER A 435 -8.44 35.19 -1.14
CA SER A 435 -7.84 33.88 -0.87
C SER A 435 -8.92 32.95 -0.35
N PHE A 436 -9.00 31.71 -0.86
CA PHE A 436 -9.77 30.66 -0.19
C PHE A 436 -9.31 30.59 1.28
N THR A 437 -10.22 30.82 2.22
CA THR A 437 -9.98 30.48 3.62
C THR A 437 -10.11 28.95 3.76
N SER A 438 -9.46 28.37 4.78
CA SER A 438 -9.62 26.95 5.12
C SER A 438 -11.09 26.51 5.12
N ASP A 439 -12.00 27.42 5.50
CA ASP A 439 -13.44 27.21 5.58
C ASP A 439 -14.12 26.91 4.23
N GLU A 440 -13.64 27.49 3.12
CA GLU A 440 -14.24 27.27 1.80
C GLU A 440 -13.84 25.91 1.21
N ILE A 441 -12.61 25.46 1.47
CA ILE A 441 -12.17 24.09 1.14
C ILE A 441 -12.98 23.10 1.99
N THR A 442 -13.10 23.35 3.30
CA THR A 442 -13.94 22.55 4.20
C THR A 442 -15.42 22.56 3.80
N ALA A 443 -15.94 23.68 3.27
CA ALA A 443 -17.32 23.77 2.80
C ALA A 443 -17.54 22.94 1.52
N LEU A 444 -16.61 22.99 0.57
CA LEU A 444 -16.66 22.16 -0.64
C LEU A 444 -16.59 20.66 -0.29
N VAL A 445 -15.74 20.29 0.67
CA VAL A 445 -15.67 18.92 1.19
C VAL A 445 -17.00 18.51 1.85
N ARG A 446 -17.56 19.36 2.72
CA ARG A 446 -18.86 19.09 3.38
C ARG A 446 -20.03 19.01 2.40
N GLU A 447 -20.05 19.85 1.36
CA GLU A 447 -21.08 19.83 0.33
C GLU A 447 -21.06 18.51 -0.46
N VAL A 448 -19.87 18.03 -0.79
CA VAL A 448 -19.65 16.73 -1.41
C VAL A 448 -20.11 15.60 -0.48
N GLU A 449 -19.76 15.65 0.81
CA GLU A 449 -20.20 14.68 1.83
C GLU A 449 -21.73 14.65 2.00
N ASN A 450 -22.38 15.82 2.01
CA ASN A 450 -23.84 15.91 2.14
C ASN A 450 -24.58 15.33 0.94
N THR A 451 -24.07 15.54 -0.28
CA THR A 451 -24.71 14.95 -1.48
C THR A 451 -24.57 13.42 -1.52
N MET A 452 -23.66 12.86 -0.71
CA MET A 452 -23.48 11.41 -0.59
C MET A 452 -24.40 10.78 0.46
N GLN A 453 -24.84 11.54 1.47
CA GLN A 453 -25.80 11.06 2.48
C GLN A 453 -27.21 10.85 1.91
N GLU A 454 -27.55 11.53 0.82
CA GLU A 454 -28.83 11.35 0.13
C GLU A 454 -28.90 10.02 -0.66
N ASP A 455 -27.75 9.42 -1.00
CA ASP A 455 -27.64 8.17 -1.78
C ASP A 455 -27.37 6.90 -0.93
N ASP A 456 -26.76 7.03 0.26
CA ASP A 456 -26.26 5.91 1.10
C ASP A 456 -27.17 5.60 2.32
N SER A 457 -28.47 5.40 2.12
CA SER A 457 -29.39 5.00 3.23
C SER A 457 -29.23 3.55 3.73
N GLU A 458 -28.32 2.74 3.15
CA GLU A 458 -28.27 1.29 3.44
C GLU A 458 -26.94 0.70 3.95
N THR A 459 -25.88 1.45 4.27
CA THR A 459 -24.69 0.82 4.89
C THR A 459 -23.82 1.76 5.72
N MET A 460 -24.25 2.02 6.95
CA MET A 460 -23.45 2.74 7.95
C MET A 460 -22.46 1.79 8.65
N GLY A 461 -21.17 2.01 8.43
CA GLY A 461 -20.07 1.47 9.24
C GLY A 461 -19.26 2.62 9.83
N ILE A 462 -18.98 2.55 11.13
CA ILE A 462 -18.48 3.62 12.03
C ILE A 462 -17.03 4.11 11.70
N PHE A 463 -16.43 3.68 10.60
CA PHE A 463 -15.15 4.19 10.09
C PHE A 463 -15.23 4.39 8.57
N ASN A 464 -16.14 5.27 8.15
CA ASN A 464 -16.00 5.89 6.84
C ASN A 464 -14.89 6.92 6.96
N LEU A 465 -13.70 6.62 6.42
CA LEU A 465 -12.69 7.63 6.14
C LEU A 465 -13.39 8.82 5.48
N THR A 466 -13.49 9.96 6.16
CA THR A 466 -13.99 11.18 5.54
C THR A 466 -13.06 11.55 4.39
N PHE A 467 -13.53 12.32 3.41
CA PHE A 467 -12.63 12.76 2.34
C PHE A 467 -11.47 13.59 2.91
N ASP A 468 -11.72 14.29 4.02
CA ASP A 468 -10.72 14.99 4.84
C ASP A 468 -9.73 14.06 5.54
N GLU A 469 -10.14 12.88 6.01
CA GLU A 469 -9.25 11.85 6.60
C GLU A 469 -8.51 11.03 5.55
N PHE A 470 -9.13 10.81 4.38
CA PHE A 470 -8.51 10.18 3.21
C PHE A 470 -7.39 11.07 2.66
N LEU A 471 -7.59 12.38 2.70
CA LEU A 471 -6.60 13.33 2.24
C LEU A 471 -5.66 13.72 3.36
N ASP A 472 -6.12 13.86 4.61
CA ASP A 472 -5.45 14.40 5.81
C ASP A 472 -5.48 15.95 5.90
N PHE A 473 -6.58 16.62 5.50
CA PHE A 473 -6.65 18.10 5.30
C PHE A 473 -6.73 18.92 6.59
N SER A 474 -6.62 18.30 7.76
CA SER A 474 -6.59 18.98 9.05
C SER A 474 -5.31 19.82 9.18
N VAL A 475 -5.41 21.06 8.69
CA VAL A 475 -4.52 22.14 9.10
C VAL A 475 -4.74 22.28 10.61
N ASN A 476 -3.76 21.89 11.43
CA ASN A 476 -3.73 22.33 12.81
C ASN A 476 -3.73 23.86 12.79
N SER A 477 -4.89 24.42 13.13
CA SER A 477 -5.15 25.83 13.41
C SER A 477 -4.25 26.35 14.52
#